data_AF-A0A5K1D5J0-F1
#
_entry.id   AF-A0A5K1D5J0-F1
#
_cell.length_a   1.000
_cell.length_b   1.000
_cell.length_c   1.000
_cell.angle_alpha   90.00
_cell.angle_beta   90.00
_cell.angle_gamma   90.00
#
_symmetry.space_group_name_H-M   'P 1'
#
loop_
_entity.id
_entity.type
_entity.pdbx_description
1 polymer ?
#
loop_
_entity_poly.entity_id
_entity_poly.type
_entity_poly.pdbx_seq_one_letter_code
_entity_poly.pdbx_strand_id
1 'polypeptide(L)'
;VIGLYVGIATVGVFIIWYTCGSFMGIDLTLDGHTLVTYSQLKDWGQCPSWEGFNVTSFTAGSRVFSFDANPCDYFQAGKVKATTLSLSVLVAIEMFNSLNALSEDGSLVTMPPWVNPWLMLAMSVSFGLHFLILYVPFLAEVFGIVPLSLNEWLLVIAVAFPVILIDEVLKFIGRCTTRTQAEGVKREKQKHA
;
A
#
# COMPACT_ATOMS: atom_id res chain seq x y z
N VAL A 1 -9.77 0.22 -13.09
CA VAL A 1 -8.75 -0.82 -12.87
C VAL A 1 -7.81 -0.41 -11.73
N ILE A 2 -7.14 0.74 -11.83
CA ILE A 2 -6.19 1.22 -10.80
C ILE A 2 -6.85 1.31 -9.41
N GLY A 3 -8.01 1.96 -9.28
CA GLY A 3 -8.72 2.04 -7.99
C GLY A 3 -9.11 0.69 -7.37
N LEU A 4 -9.42 -0.32 -8.19
CA LEU A 4 -9.69 -1.68 -7.71
C LEU A 4 -8.42 -2.32 -7.14
N TYR A 5 -7.28 -2.13 -7.83
CA TYR A 5 -5.98 -2.57 -7.33
C TYR A 5 -5.63 -1.89 -6.00
N VAL A 6 -5.87 -0.58 -5.86
CA VAL A 6 -5.63 0.14 -4.60
C VAL A 6 -6.45 -0.47 -3.45
N GLY A 7 -7.72 -0.78 -3.68
CA GLY A 7 -8.55 -1.44 -2.68
C GLY A 7 -8.03 -2.84 -2.30
N ILE A 8 -7.67 -3.65 -3.28
CA ILE A 8 -7.12 -4.99 -3.05
C ILE A 8 -5.77 -4.92 -2.32
N ALA A 9 -4.90 -3.99 -2.69
CA ALA A 9 -3.58 -3.82 -2.08
C ALA A 9 -3.68 -3.38 -0.61
N THR A 10 -4.53 -2.39 -0.32
CA THR A 10 -4.70 -1.86 1.04
C THR A 10 -5.32 -2.88 2.00
N VAL A 11 -6.34 -3.62 1.55
CA VAL A 11 -6.96 -4.71 2.32
C VAL A 11 -6.05 -5.93 2.39
N GLY A 12 -5.35 -6.25 1.30
CA GLY A 12 -4.42 -7.37 1.22
C GLY A 12 -3.28 -7.25 2.22
N VAL A 13 -2.67 -6.07 2.35
CA VAL A 13 -1.59 -5.84 3.33
C VAL A 13 -2.09 -5.94 4.76
N PHE A 14 -3.32 -5.48 5.02
CA PHE A 14 -3.95 -5.66 6.33
C PHE A 14 -4.05 -7.15 6.68
N ILE A 15 -4.53 -7.98 5.75
CA ILE A 15 -4.67 -9.43 5.95
C ILE A 15 -3.29 -10.09 6.09
N ILE A 16 -2.34 -9.74 5.22
CA ILE A 16 -0.98 -10.30 5.21
C ILE A 16 -0.31 -10.10 6.56
N TRP A 17 -0.43 -8.92 7.18
CA TRP A 17 0.14 -8.68 8.51
C TRP A 17 -0.42 -9.64 9.57
N TYR A 18 -1.70 -10.00 9.49
CA TYR A 18 -2.31 -10.93 10.44
C TYR A 18 -2.03 -12.41 10.14
N THR A 19 -1.98 -12.79 8.86
CA THR A 19 -2.01 -14.21 8.45
C THR A 19 -0.67 -14.76 7.97
N CYS A 20 0.29 -13.90 7.64
CA CYS A 20 1.53 -14.30 6.98
C CYS A 20 2.76 -13.82 7.76
N GLY A 21 3.57 -14.78 8.26
CA GLY A 21 4.84 -14.45 8.92
C GLY A 21 5.93 -13.99 7.96
N SER A 22 5.82 -14.33 6.68
CA SER A 22 6.76 -13.85 5.67
C SER A 22 6.04 -13.62 4.35
N PHE A 23 6.43 -12.57 3.62
CA PHE A 23 5.90 -12.27 2.29
C PHE A 23 7.05 -11.95 1.33
N MET A 24 7.13 -12.66 0.20
CA MET A 24 8.19 -12.49 -0.81
C MET A 24 9.63 -12.52 -0.23
N GLY A 25 9.87 -13.35 0.80
CA GLY A 25 11.18 -13.47 1.45
C GLY A 25 11.47 -12.40 2.52
N ILE A 26 10.53 -11.51 2.79
CA ILE A 26 10.60 -10.52 3.88
C ILE A 26 9.97 -11.14 5.13
N ASP A 27 10.72 -11.21 6.23
CA ASP A 27 10.20 -11.66 7.52
C ASP A 27 9.43 -10.52 8.20
N LEU A 28 8.15 -10.75 8.49
CA LEU A 28 7.23 -9.82 9.14
C LEU A 28 7.01 -10.16 10.61
N THR A 29 7.56 -11.28 11.11
CA THR A 29 7.39 -11.71 12.51
C THR A 29 8.33 -11.01 13.50
N LEU A 30 9.17 -10.08 13.03
CA LEU A 30 10.17 -9.37 13.82
C LEU A 30 9.59 -8.53 14.96
N ASP A 31 8.34 -8.09 14.84
CA ASP A 31 7.59 -7.39 15.88
C ASP A 31 7.05 -8.33 16.98
N GLY A 32 7.06 -9.64 16.75
CA GLY A 32 6.63 -10.68 17.71
C GLY A 32 5.12 -10.91 17.73
N HIS A 33 4.37 -10.45 16.73
CA HIS A 33 2.93 -10.61 16.68
C HIS A 33 2.53 -12.08 16.46
N THR A 34 1.33 -12.46 16.92
CA THR A 34 0.79 -13.80 16.69
C THR A 34 0.09 -13.89 15.35
N LEU A 35 0.48 -14.88 14.55
CA LEU A 35 -0.19 -15.18 13.30
C LEU A 35 -1.55 -15.82 13.57
N VAL A 36 -2.60 -15.24 13.00
CA VAL A 36 -3.97 -15.73 13.11
C VAL A 36 -4.44 -16.31 11.78
N THR A 37 -5.39 -17.24 11.84
CA THR A 37 -6.00 -17.77 10.62
C THR A 37 -6.97 -16.77 10.01
N TYR A 38 -7.16 -16.84 8.69
CA TYR A 38 -8.10 -15.96 7.99
C TYR A 38 -9.55 -16.09 8.50
N SER A 39 -9.97 -17.30 8.91
CA SER A 39 -11.28 -17.53 9.51
C SER A 39 -11.43 -16.76 10.83
N GLN A 40 -10.42 -16.80 11.69
CA GLN A 40 -10.42 -15.99 12.92
C GLN A 40 -10.44 -14.50 12.59
N LEU A 41 -9.64 -14.04 11.63
CA LEU A 41 -9.62 -12.62 11.27
C LEU A 41 -10.98 -12.14 10.72
N LYS A 42 -11.67 -12.95 9.92
CA LYS A 42 -12.98 -12.61 9.35
C LYS A 42 -14.08 -12.61 10.41
N ASP A 43 -14.06 -13.59 11.32
CA ASP A 43 -15.07 -13.79 12.35
C ASP A 43 -14.65 -13.17 13.71
N TRP A 44 -13.76 -12.16 13.70
CA TRP A 44 -13.15 -11.54 14.89
C TRP A 44 -14.17 -11.03 15.92
N GLY A 45 -15.39 -10.67 15.49
CA GLY A 45 -16.48 -10.27 16.39
C GLY A 45 -16.98 -11.38 17.32
N GLN A 46 -16.70 -12.64 17.00
CA GLN A 46 -17.01 -13.82 17.82
C GLN A 46 -15.85 -14.21 18.75
N CYS A 47 -14.77 -13.41 18.82
CA CYS A 47 -13.63 -13.69 19.68
C CYS A 47 -14.00 -14.01 21.15
N PRO A 48 -14.99 -13.33 21.79
CA PRO A 48 -15.37 -13.64 23.17
C PRO A 48 -15.90 -15.07 23.39
N SER A 49 -16.34 -15.76 22.33
CA SER A 49 -16.84 -17.14 22.41
C SER A 49 -15.80 -18.19 22.03
N TRP A 50 -14.55 -17.81 21.71
CA TRP A 50 -13.49 -18.76 21.40
C TRP A 50 -12.78 -19.21 22.67
N GLU A 51 -12.67 -20.52 22.87
CA GLU A 51 -11.92 -21.08 23.99
C GLU A 51 -10.45 -21.29 23.59
N GLY A 52 -9.52 -20.85 24.44
CA GLY A 52 -8.07 -21.09 24.26
C GLY A 52 -7.37 -20.17 23.25
N PHE A 53 -7.98 -19.06 22.84
CA PHE A 53 -7.30 -18.05 22.02
C PHE A 53 -6.30 -17.27 22.87
N ASN A 54 -5.01 -17.44 22.61
CA ASN A 54 -3.94 -16.70 23.27
C ASN A 54 -3.06 -16.02 22.22
N VAL A 55 -2.60 -14.82 22.53
CA VAL A 55 -1.80 -13.96 21.64
C VAL A 55 -0.59 -13.42 22.38
N THR A 56 0.53 -13.34 21.68
CA THR A 56 1.76 -12.74 22.16
C THR A 56 1.67 -11.22 22.10
N SER A 57 2.32 -10.57 23.06
CA SER A 57 2.55 -9.13 23.00
C SER A 57 3.52 -8.80 21.86
N PHE A 58 3.30 -7.66 21.22
CA PHE A 58 4.17 -7.16 20.17
C PHE A 58 4.56 -5.71 20.44
N THR A 59 5.70 -5.30 19.87
CA THR A 59 6.23 -3.96 20.06
C THR A 59 6.15 -3.17 18.76
N ALA A 60 5.59 -1.96 18.82
CA ALA A 60 5.56 -1.04 17.69
C ALA A 60 6.13 0.32 18.11
N GLY A 61 7.39 0.56 17.74
CA GLY A 61 8.11 1.77 18.16
C GLY A 61 8.37 1.77 19.66
N SER A 62 7.90 2.82 20.34
CA SER A 62 8.03 2.97 21.80
C SER A 62 6.85 2.37 22.58
N ARG A 63 5.84 1.81 21.90
CA ARG A 63 4.64 1.25 22.52
C ARG A 63 4.68 -0.28 22.49
N VAL A 64 4.44 -0.89 23.64
CA VAL A 64 4.27 -2.34 23.78
C VAL A 64 2.78 -2.62 23.94
N PHE A 65 2.24 -3.49 23.09
CA PHE A 65 0.85 -3.93 23.16
C PHE A 65 0.80 -5.28 23.85
N SER A 66 0.29 -5.30 25.08
CA SER A 66 0.08 -6.51 25.89
C SER A 66 -1.38 -6.93 25.87
N PHE A 67 -1.64 -8.23 25.68
CA PHE A 67 -2.99 -8.80 25.54
C PHE A 67 -3.31 -9.84 26.62
N ASP A 68 -2.51 -9.88 27.70
CA ASP A 68 -2.61 -10.88 28.76
C ASP A 68 -3.96 -10.83 29.51
N ALA A 69 -4.58 -9.65 29.57
CA ALA A 69 -5.87 -9.46 30.23
C ALA A 69 -7.06 -9.90 29.35
N ASN A 70 -7.05 -9.54 28.06
CA ASN A 70 -8.08 -9.87 27.08
C ASN A 70 -7.44 -10.12 25.70
N PRO A 71 -7.41 -11.37 25.20
CA PRO A 71 -6.77 -11.68 23.92
C PRO A 71 -7.52 -11.09 22.73
N CYS A 72 -8.82 -10.77 22.88
CA CYS A 72 -9.63 -10.14 21.84
C CYS A 72 -9.25 -8.68 21.55
N ASP A 73 -8.54 -8.01 22.47
CA ASP A 73 -8.02 -6.67 22.23
C ASP A 73 -6.95 -6.65 21.13
N TYR A 74 -6.41 -7.82 20.76
CA TYR A 74 -5.54 -7.98 19.59
C TYR A 74 -6.18 -7.45 18.30
N PHE A 75 -7.46 -7.75 18.08
CA PHE A 75 -8.18 -7.28 16.89
C PHE A 75 -8.65 -5.82 16.98
N GLN A 76 -8.66 -5.22 18.18
CA GLN A 76 -9.13 -3.85 18.39
C GLN A 76 -7.98 -2.84 18.54
N ALA A 77 -7.07 -3.10 19.48
CA ALA A 77 -5.90 -2.28 19.73
C ALA A 77 -4.73 -2.68 18.81
N GLY A 78 -4.53 -3.98 18.57
CA GLY A 78 -3.44 -4.48 17.72
C GLY A 78 -3.59 -4.11 16.25
N LYS A 79 -4.82 -3.90 15.75
CA LYS A 79 -5.09 -3.48 14.37
C LYS A 79 -4.40 -2.19 13.96
N VAL A 80 -3.99 -1.35 14.91
CA VAL A 80 -3.33 -0.08 14.65
C VAL A 80 -2.10 -0.25 13.73
N LYS A 81 -1.39 -1.37 13.88
CA LYS A 81 -0.22 -1.69 13.07
C LYS A 81 -0.62 -2.00 11.63
N ALA A 82 -1.58 -2.91 11.45
CA ALA A 82 -2.14 -3.26 10.15
C ALA A 82 -2.78 -2.05 9.44
N THR A 83 -3.52 -1.19 10.15
CA THR A 83 -4.10 0.03 9.57
C THR A 83 -3.02 1.02 9.14
N THR A 84 -1.93 1.14 9.91
CA THR A 84 -0.81 2.02 9.53
C THR A 84 -0.09 1.51 8.28
N LEU A 85 0.05 0.19 8.14
CA LEU A 85 0.56 -0.44 6.92
C LEU A 85 -0.34 -0.13 5.72
N SER A 86 -1.65 -0.34 5.84
CA SER A 86 -2.62 -0.03 4.78
C SER A 86 -2.58 1.46 4.38
N LEU A 87 -2.52 2.38 5.36
CA LEU A 87 -2.38 3.81 5.09
C LEU A 87 -1.08 4.12 4.34
N SER A 88 0.04 3.52 4.75
CA SER A 88 1.34 3.73 4.11
C SER A 88 1.38 3.20 2.68
N VAL A 89 0.75 2.05 2.41
CA VAL A 89 0.55 1.51 1.05
C VAL A 89 -0.28 2.46 0.21
N LEU A 90 -1.38 2.98 0.75
CA LEU A 90 -2.24 3.93 0.05
C LEU A 90 -1.44 5.18 -0.33
N VAL A 91 -0.74 5.80 0.62
CA VAL A 91 0.09 6.99 0.36
C VAL A 91 1.17 6.68 -0.68
N ALA A 92 1.88 5.55 -0.58
CA ALA A 92 2.89 5.16 -1.55
C ALA A 92 2.31 4.96 -2.96
N ILE A 93 1.15 4.32 -3.07
CA ILE A 93 0.43 4.13 -4.34
C ILE A 93 0.03 5.48 -4.95
N GLU A 94 -0.54 6.40 -4.17
CA GLU A 94 -0.92 7.73 -4.67
C GLU A 94 0.28 8.53 -5.17
N MET A 95 1.42 8.42 -4.48
CA MET A 95 2.66 9.05 -4.94
C MET A 95 3.14 8.44 -6.26
N PHE A 96 3.14 7.11 -6.40
CA PHE A 96 3.47 6.47 -7.67
C PHE A 96 2.46 6.80 -8.78
N ASN A 97 1.18 6.92 -8.44
CA ASN A 97 0.13 7.33 -9.36
C ASN A 97 0.33 8.78 -9.83
N SER A 98 0.82 9.68 -8.97
CA SER A 98 1.14 11.06 -9.36
C SER A 98 2.31 11.14 -10.36
N LEU A 99 3.34 10.29 -10.20
CA LEU A 99 4.41 10.14 -11.19
C LEU A 99 3.89 9.62 -12.52
N ASN A 100 2.96 8.66 -12.44
CA ASN A 100 2.29 8.12 -13.62
C ASN A 100 1.44 9.18 -14.32
N ALA A 101 0.68 10.00 -13.61
CA ALA A 101 -0.09 11.09 -14.22
C ALA A 101 0.83 12.10 -14.94
N LEU A 102 2.03 12.37 -14.41
CA LEU A 102 3.01 13.22 -15.11
C LEU A 102 3.53 12.59 -16.41
N SER A 103 3.64 11.25 -16.45
CA SER A 103 4.03 10.50 -17.66
C SER A 103 2.84 10.20 -18.60
N GLU A 104 1.74 10.92 -18.48
CA GLU A 104 0.64 10.84 -19.47
C GLU A 104 1.05 11.50 -20.81
N ASP A 105 1.79 12.60 -20.76
CA ASP A 105 2.29 13.32 -21.94
C ASP A 105 3.48 12.62 -22.65
N GLY A 106 4.10 11.60 -22.03
CA GLY A 106 5.24 10.85 -22.57
C GLY A 106 5.56 9.63 -21.70
N SER A 107 6.10 8.52 -22.25
CA SER A 107 6.41 7.32 -21.45
C SER A 107 7.35 7.67 -20.28
N LEU A 108 7.23 7.00 -19.13
CA LEU A 108 8.14 7.10 -17.99
C LEU A 108 9.62 6.87 -18.38
N VAL A 109 9.85 6.15 -19.48
CA VAL A 109 11.17 5.90 -20.10
C VAL A 109 11.67 7.09 -20.94
N THR A 110 10.79 7.92 -21.50
CA THR A 110 11.15 9.09 -22.33
C THR A 110 11.02 10.43 -21.62
N MET A 111 10.22 10.54 -20.56
CA MET A 111 10.13 11.72 -19.71
C MET A 111 10.50 11.37 -18.26
N PRO A 112 11.74 11.68 -17.85
CA PRO A 112 12.16 11.41 -16.49
C PRO A 112 11.39 12.33 -15.50
N PRO A 113 11.20 11.89 -14.25
CA PRO A 113 10.37 12.60 -13.27
C PRO A 113 10.88 14.01 -12.90
N TRP A 114 12.14 14.31 -13.24
CA TRP A 114 12.80 15.60 -13.03
C TRP A 114 12.30 16.74 -13.94
N VAL A 115 11.45 16.45 -14.94
CA VAL A 115 10.88 17.45 -15.85
C VAL A 115 9.97 18.45 -15.11
N ASN A 116 9.33 18.03 -14.01
CA ASN A 116 8.52 18.90 -13.17
C ASN A 116 9.07 18.94 -11.73
N PRO A 117 9.98 19.88 -11.41
CA PRO A 117 10.54 19.99 -10.07
C PRO A 117 9.50 20.35 -9.00
N TRP A 118 8.39 21.01 -9.38
CA TRP A 118 7.31 21.34 -8.44
C TRP A 118 6.54 20.10 -8.01
N LEU A 119 6.31 19.14 -8.92
CA LEU A 119 5.69 17.86 -8.56
C LEU A 119 6.62 17.06 -7.64
N MET A 120 7.91 16.99 -7.97
CA MET A 120 8.90 16.31 -7.13
C MET A 120 8.98 16.92 -5.73
N LEU A 121 8.90 18.24 -5.63
CA LEU A 121 8.83 18.94 -4.34
C LEU A 121 7.55 18.58 -3.57
N ALA A 122 6.39 18.61 -4.23
CA ALA A 122 5.11 18.26 -3.59
C ALA A 122 5.11 16.80 -3.07
N MET A 123 5.64 15.87 -3.85
CA MET A 123 5.82 14.47 -3.44
C MET A 123 6.79 14.33 -2.27
N SER A 124 7.92 15.04 -2.33
CA SER A 124 8.93 15.01 -1.26
C SER A 124 8.37 15.55 0.05
N VAL A 125 7.57 16.63 -0.01
CA VAL A 125 6.85 17.18 1.14
C VAL A 125 5.80 16.20 1.64
N SER A 126 5.05 15.54 0.76
CA SER A 126 4.04 14.54 1.13
C SER A 126 4.65 13.34 1.86
N PHE A 127 5.72 12.74 1.31
CA PHE A 127 6.46 11.68 2.00
C PHE A 127 7.11 12.18 3.29
N GLY A 128 7.70 13.37 3.28
CA GLY A 128 8.29 13.98 4.46
C GLY A 128 7.27 14.15 5.58
N LEU A 129 6.06 14.59 5.26
CA LEU A 129 4.96 14.70 6.22
C LEU A 129 4.49 13.31 6.70
N HIS A 130 4.42 12.32 5.80
CA HIS A 130 4.07 10.94 6.17
C HIS A 130 5.10 10.33 7.15
N PHE A 131 6.40 10.58 6.92
CA PHE A 131 7.44 10.18 7.86
C PHE A 131 7.37 10.97 9.18
N LEU A 132 7.05 12.27 9.11
CA LEU A 132 6.87 13.11 10.29
C LEU A 132 5.76 12.54 11.19
N ILE A 133 4.58 12.22 10.64
CA ILE A 133 3.48 11.68 11.45
C ILE A 133 3.80 10.31 12.05
N LEU A 134 4.59 9.47 11.35
CA LEU A 134 4.94 8.12 11.82
C LEU A 134 6.02 8.10 12.90
N TYR A 135 7.04 8.96 12.77
CA TYR A 135 8.22 8.93 13.63
C TYR A 135 8.22 9.99 14.73
N VAL A 136 7.36 11.02 14.64
CA VAL A 136 7.16 11.97 15.74
C VAL A 136 6.10 11.40 16.70
N PRO A 137 6.46 11.04 17.95
CA PRO A 137 5.57 10.31 18.86
C PRO A 137 4.27 11.08 19.19
N PHE A 138 4.35 12.41 19.27
CA PHE A 138 3.18 13.27 19.49
C PHE A 138 2.15 13.15 18.35
N LEU A 139 2.61 13.16 17.10
CA LEU A 139 1.72 13.04 15.94
C LEU A 139 1.20 11.60 15.81
N ALA A 140 2.05 10.61 16.02
CA ALA A 140 1.66 9.20 16.01
C ALA A 140 0.54 8.90 17.02
N GLU A 141 0.57 9.54 18.19
CA GLU A 141 -0.50 9.44 19.19
C GLU A 141 -1.82 10.06 18.74
N VAL A 142 -1.77 11.28 18.19
CA VAL A 142 -2.96 12.00 17.74
C VAL A 142 -3.66 11.30 16.57
N PHE A 143 -2.87 10.75 15.64
CA PHE A 143 -3.41 10.02 14.49
C PHE A 143 -3.70 8.55 14.78
N GLY A 144 -3.30 8.04 15.95
CA GLY A 144 -3.44 6.64 16.31
C GLY A 144 -2.71 5.72 15.31
N ILE A 145 -1.44 6.03 15.02
CA ILE A 145 -0.57 5.27 14.13
C ILE A 145 0.72 4.88 14.84
N VAL A 146 1.45 3.93 14.27
CA VAL A 146 2.69 3.41 14.88
C VAL A 146 3.82 3.37 13.85
N PRO A 147 5.08 3.59 14.25
CA PRO A 147 6.19 3.59 13.31
C PRO A 147 6.38 2.20 12.67
N LEU A 148 6.77 2.20 11.40
CA LEU A 148 7.07 0.98 10.64
C LEU A 148 8.56 0.65 10.70
N SER A 149 8.85 -0.65 10.73
CA SER A 149 10.19 -1.20 10.56
C SER A 149 10.61 -1.20 9.09
N LEU A 150 11.90 -1.47 8.82
CA LEU A 150 12.41 -1.52 7.45
C LEU A 150 11.75 -2.64 6.62
N ASN A 151 11.49 -3.80 7.21
CA ASN A 151 10.84 -4.93 6.52
C ASN A 151 9.40 -4.60 6.13
N GLU A 152 8.68 -3.92 7.01
CA GLU A 152 7.35 -3.40 6.76
C GLU A 152 7.34 -2.36 5.63
N TRP A 153 8.34 -1.48 5.60
CA TRP A 153 8.53 -0.55 4.48
C TRP A 153 8.83 -1.26 3.16
N LEU A 154 9.64 -2.34 3.18
CA LEU A 154 9.87 -3.14 1.98
C LEU A 154 8.57 -3.79 1.48
N LEU A 155 7.71 -4.27 2.38
CA LEU A 155 6.38 -4.76 2.02
C LEU A 155 5.53 -3.65 1.38
N VAL A 156 5.50 -2.45 1.98
CA VAL A 156 4.77 -1.29 1.44
C VAL A 156 5.21 -0.99 0.01
N ILE A 157 6.51 -0.93 -0.24
CA ILE A 157 7.05 -0.65 -1.58
C ILE A 157 6.78 -1.81 -2.54
N ALA A 158 6.95 -3.06 -2.11
CA ALA A 158 6.71 -4.24 -2.95
C ALA A 158 5.25 -4.34 -3.42
N VAL A 159 4.29 -3.97 -2.55
CA VAL A 159 2.86 -3.97 -2.88
C VAL A 159 2.45 -2.72 -3.65
N ALA A 160 3.10 -1.59 -3.43
CA ALA A 160 2.80 -0.37 -4.17
C ALA A 160 3.38 -0.39 -5.60
N PHE A 161 4.55 -1.02 -5.82
CA PHE A 161 5.26 -1.03 -7.09
C PHE A 161 4.45 -1.50 -8.32
N PRO A 162 3.62 -2.57 -8.25
CA PRO A 162 2.85 -3.04 -9.40
C PRO A 162 1.84 -2.02 -9.95
N VAL A 163 1.48 -0.97 -9.20
CA VAL A 163 0.61 0.11 -9.72
C VAL A 163 1.25 0.79 -10.93
N ILE A 164 2.58 0.95 -10.94
CA ILE A 164 3.34 1.54 -12.05
C ILE A 164 3.25 0.65 -13.27
N LEU A 165 3.47 -0.65 -13.11
CA LEU A 165 3.34 -1.61 -14.21
C LEU A 165 1.93 -1.64 -14.80
N ILE A 166 0.89 -1.64 -13.95
CA ILE A 166 -0.50 -1.61 -14.41
C ILE A 166 -0.75 -0.35 -15.24
N ASP A 167 -0.31 0.81 -14.78
CA ASP A 167 -0.51 2.07 -15.48
C ASP A 167 0.25 2.14 -16.83
N GLU A 168 1.51 1.69 -16.86
CA GLU A 168 2.29 1.63 -18.10
C GLU A 168 1.67 0.68 -19.13
N VAL A 169 1.16 -0.47 -18.70
CA VAL A 169 0.46 -1.42 -19.58
C VAL A 169 -0.83 -0.81 -20.14
N LEU A 170 -1.61 -0.09 -19.31
CA LEU A 170 -2.82 0.59 -19.76
C LEU A 170 -2.51 1.69 -20.78
N LYS A 171 -1.46 2.48 -20.55
CA LYS A 171 -0.96 3.47 -21.51
C LYS A 171 -0.50 2.85 -22.81
N PHE A 172 0.20 1.72 -22.74
CA PHE A 172 0.67 1.00 -23.93
C PHE A 172 -0.52 0.52 -24.79
N ILE A 173 -1.52 -0.09 -24.17
CA ILE A 173 -2.74 -0.56 -24.86
C ILE A 173 -3.51 0.63 -25.47
N GLY A 174 -3.63 1.74 -24.74
CA GLY A 174 -4.25 2.98 -25.24
C GLY A 174 -3.55 3.49 -26.49
N ARG A 175 -2.22 3.61 -26.47
CA ARG A 175 -1.42 4.04 -27.64
C ARG A 175 -1.55 3.09 -28.83
N CYS A 176 -1.56 1.77 -28.60
CA CYS A 176 -1.78 0.79 -29.67
C CYS A 176 -3.16 0.95 -30.33
N THR A 177 -4.20 1.21 -29.53
CA THR A 177 -5.58 1.38 -30.03
C THR A 177 -5.71 2.68 -30.83
N THR A 178 -5.20 3.80 -30.30
CA THR A 178 -5.23 5.10 -30.99
C THR A 178 -4.42 5.09 -32.29
N ARG A 179 -3.25 4.43 -32.31
CA ARG A 179 -2.43 4.29 -33.52
C ARG A 179 -3.16 3.50 -34.60
N THR A 180 -3.84 2.42 -34.21
CA THR A 180 -4.64 1.58 -35.12
C THR A 180 -5.80 2.37 -35.73
N GLN A 181 -6.49 3.21 -34.94
CA GLN A 181 -7.53 4.10 -35.47
C GLN A 181 -6.98 5.17 -36.41
N ALA A 182 -5.83 5.78 -36.07
CA ALA A 182 -5.20 6.78 -36.94
C ALA A 182 -4.72 6.18 -38.28
N GLU A 183 -4.22 4.95 -38.28
CA GLU A 183 -3.85 4.21 -39.49
C GLU A 183 -5.09 3.80 -40.33
N GLY A 184 -6.20 3.43 -39.69
CA GLY A 184 -7.48 3.14 -40.34
C GLY A 184 -8.07 4.35 -41.07
N VAL A 185 -8.14 5.50 -40.40
CA VAL A 185 -8.64 6.77 -40.99
C VAL A 185 -7.76 7.25 -42.14
N LYS A 186 -6.42 7.10 -42.04
CA LYS A 186 -5.51 7.42 -43.14
C LYS A 186 -5.75 6.53 -44.37
N ARG A 187 -5.93 5.22 -44.18
CA ARG A 187 -6.23 4.28 -45.27
C ARG A 187 -7.58 4.55 -45.94
N GLU A 188 -8.59 4.98 -45.19
CA GLU A 188 -9.91 5.29 -45.72
C GLU A 188 -9.88 6.57 -46.57
N LYS A 189 -9.20 7.63 -46.09
CA LYS A 189 -8.97 8.85 -46.89
C LYS A 189 -8.22 8.59 -48.19
N GLN A 190 -7.30 7.62 -48.21
CA GLN A 190 -6.52 7.26 -49.40
C GLN A 190 -7.30 6.44 -50.43
N LYS A 191 -8.43 5.82 -50.06
CA LYS A 191 -9.32 5.09 -50.98
C LYS A 191 -10.34 5.99 -51.68
N HIS A 192 -10.57 7.19 -51.17
CA HIS A 192 -11.54 8.16 -51.68
C HIS A 192 -10.89 9.36 -52.39
N ALA A 193 -9.57 9.34 -52.56
CA ALA A 193 -8.79 10.28 -53.37
C ALA A 193 -8.35 9.58 -54.67
#